data_AF-A0A5C6XA81-F1
#
_entry.id   AF-A0A5C6XA81-F1
#
_cell.length_a   1.000
_cell.length_b   1.000
_cell.length_c   1.000
_cell.angle_alpha   90.00
_cell.angle_beta   90.00
_cell.angle_gamma   90.00
#
_symmetry.space_group_name_H-M   'P 1'
#
loop_
_entity.id
_entity.type
_entity.pdbx_description
1 polymer ?
#
loop_
_entity_poly.entity_id
_entity_poly.type
_entity_poly.pdbx_seq_one_letter_code
_entity_poly.pdbx_strand_id
1 'polypeptide(L)'
;MKWDGYEAAVLADRRLEALLAGGVRSGAWVCAGPLLAAGVMGLAPGGEEAWGAMSAVVYGTGALLACGEVRSEWGRWAREGALGVGAGSQVMGALRATGLVGVLATAGFVAVAVVMGASSPPVGWLALALLGALFSGLGSGLLVGVALRGKPAAWAVVAGVVGVQAALVAWGGGNWWVPVSSAYASLEAFGGEAVDVFAGAGRLVAVAIMGMASMVMSAWLLVRRRF
;
A
#
# COMPACT_ATOMS: atom_id res chain seq x y z
N MET A 1 0.51 11.09 -24.95
CA MET A 1 1.51 10.02 -24.71
C MET A 1 2.87 10.54 -24.23
N LYS A 2 3.62 11.43 -24.92
CA LYS A 2 4.88 11.98 -24.35
C LYS A 2 4.68 12.93 -23.15
N TRP A 3 3.54 13.60 -23.06
CA TRP A 3 3.24 14.61 -22.04
C TRP A 3 2.69 14.03 -20.72
N ASP A 4 2.10 12.83 -20.75
CA ASP A 4 1.40 12.24 -19.60
C ASP A 4 2.37 11.87 -18.46
N GLY A 5 3.58 11.41 -18.80
CA GLY A 5 4.62 11.10 -17.83
C GLY A 5 5.23 12.35 -17.16
N TYR A 6 5.35 13.44 -17.92
CA TYR A 6 5.81 14.73 -17.39
C TYR A 6 4.74 15.36 -16.50
N GLU A 7 3.48 15.33 -16.93
CA GLU A 7 2.35 15.79 -16.14
C GLU A 7 2.23 15.02 -14.81
N ALA A 8 2.36 13.69 -14.85
CA ALA A 8 2.38 12.86 -13.64
C ALA A 8 3.54 13.21 -12.70
N ALA A 9 4.71 13.58 -13.24
CA ALA A 9 5.86 14.00 -12.42
C ALA A 9 5.62 15.36 -11.76
N VAL A 10 5.13 16.36 -12.51
CA VAL A 10 4.79 17.68 -11.95
C VAL A 10 3.70 17.59 -10.88
N LEU A 11 2.68 16.75 -11.11
CA LEU A 11 1.65 16.49 -10.10
C LEU A 11 2.22 15.77 -8.88
N ALA A 12 3.15 14.83 -9.06
CA ALA A 12 3.81 14.14 -7.97
C ALA A 12 4.60 15.12 -7.08
N ASP A 13 5.41 16.00 -7.69
CA ASP A 13 6.21 16.98 -6.95
C ASP A 13 5.32 17.93 -6.14
N ARG A 14 4.27 18.50 -6.75
CA ARG A 14 3.33 19.38 -6.03
C ARG A 14 2.60 18.67 -4.90
N ARG A 15 2.24 17.40 -5.09
CA ARG A 15 1.59 16.59 -4.06
C ARG A 15 2.54 16.24 -2.93
N LEU A 16 3.78 15.92 -3.26
CA LEU A 16 4.84 15.68 -2.29
C LEU A 16 5.13 16.95 -1.49
N GLU A 17 5.23 18.12 -2.15
CA GLU A 17 5.35 19.41 -1.50
C GLU A 17 4.16 19.67 -0.56
N ALA A 18 2.93 19.43 -0.99
CA ALA A 18 1.75 19.59 -0.13
C ALA A 18 1.77 18.64 1.09
N LEU A 19 2.18 17.38 0.89
CA LEU A 19 2.34 16.39 1.96
C LEU A 19 3.45 16.80 2.95
N LEU A 20 4.59 17.26 2.45
CA LEU A 20 5.71 17.73 3.27
C LEU A 20 5.41 19.05 3.97
N ALA A 21 4.70 19.97 3.31
CA ALA A 21 4.21 21.22 3.90
C ALA A 21 3.16 20.96 5.00
N GLY A 22 2.46 19.82 4.94
CA GLY A 22 1.65 19.29 6.04
C GLY A 22 2.44 18.94 7.30
N GLY A 23 3.77 18.98 7.26
CA GLY A 23 4.69 18.93 8.38
C GLY A 23 4.50 17.72 9.29
N VAL A 24 3.95 17.96 10.49
CA VAL A 24 3.74 16.93 11.53
C VAL A 24 2.94 15.72 11.02
N ARG A 25 2.02 15.91 10.07
CA ARG A 25 1.22 14.81 9.51
C ARG A 25 2.03 13.86 8.63
N SER A 26 2.95 14.36 7.80
CA SER A 26 3.81 13.49 6.97
C SER A 26 4.92 12.85 7.80
N GLY A 27 5.50 13.59 8.75
CA GLY A 27 6.42 13.03 9.74
C GLY A 27 5.79 11.91 10.58
N ALA A 28 4.52 12.06 10.99
CA ALA A 28 3.80 11.04 11.74
C ALA A 28 3.67 9.72 10.97
N TRP A 29 3.50 9.74 9.66
CA TRP A 29 3.44 8.52 8.85
C TRP A 29 4.78 7.81 8.72
N VAL A 30 5.88 8.57 8.59
CA VAL A 30 7.23 8.00 8.58
C VAL A 30 7.55 7.35 9.93
N CYS A 31 7.20 8.02 11.05
CA CYS A 31 7.37 7.47 12.40
C CYS A 31 6.40 6.33 12.73
N ALA A 32 5.23 6.28 12.07
CA ALA A 32 4.25 5.22 12.29
C ALA A 32 4.80 3.85 11.90
N GLY A 33 5.63 3.75 10.84
CA GLY A 33 6.22 2.48 10.42
C GLY A 33 6.96 1.74 11.54
N PRO A 34 8.00 2.34 12.13
CA PRO A 34 8.70 1.80 13.30
C PRO A 34 7.78 1.45 14.49
N LEU A 35 6.83 2.34 14.82
CA LEU A 35 5.92 2.13 15.96
C LEU A 35 4.95 0.97 15.72
N LEU A 36 4.44 0.85 14.49
CA LEU A 36 3.57 -0.24 14.08
C LEU A 36 4.34 -1.57 14.08
N ALA A 37 5.60 -1.57 13.63
CA ALA A 37 6.46 -2.75 13.73
C ALA A 37 6.67 -3.19 15.18
N ALA A 38 6.97 -2.24 16.08
CA ALA A 38 7.12 -2.53 17.50
C ALA A 38 5.81 -3.10 18.11
N GLY A 39 4.65 -2.56 17.71
CA GLY A 39 3.35 -3.09 18.12
C GLY A 39 3.09 -4.51 17.61
N VAL A 40 3.36 -4.78 16.34
CA VAL A 40 3.23 -6.13 15.75
C VAL A 40 4.16 -7.11 16.45
N MET A 41 5.43 -6.76 16.60
CA MET A 41 6.44 -7.62 17.25
C MET A 41 6.20 -7.81 18.75
N GLY A 42 5.58 -6.84 19.42
CA GLY A 42 5.19 -6.97 20.82
C GLY A 42 3.98 -7.88 21.05
N LEU A 43 3.07 -7.97 20.07
CA LEU A 43 1.87 -8.80 20.15
C LEU A 43 2.07 -10.22 19.60
N ALA A 44 2.90 -10.37 18.58
CA ALA A 44 3.26 -11.63 17.94
C ALA A 44 4.80 -11.73 17.81
N PRO A 45 5.51 -12.02 18.92
CA PRO A 45 6.97 -12.04 18.93
C PRO A 45 7.51 -13.27 18.19
N GLY A 46 7.80 -13.11 16.91
CA GLY A 46 8.53 -14.07 16.08
C GLY A 46 7.69 -15.25 15.59
N GLY A 47 7.90 -15.65 14.33
CA GLY A 47 7.22 -16.77 13.69
C GLY A 47 6.26 -16.37 12.56
N GLU A 48 5.55 -17.36 12.02
CA GLU A 48 4.66 -17.23 10.85
C GLU A 48 3.52 -16.24 11.10
N GLU A 49 2.94 -16.23 12.31
CA GLU A 49 1.86 -15.32 12.69
C GLU A 49 2.27 -13.84 12.59
N ALA A 50 3.54 -13.54 12.88
CA ALA A 50 4.07 -12.19 12.76
C ALA A 50 4.08 -11.73 11.29
N TRP A 51 4.38 -12.61 10.32
CA TRP A 51 4.40 -12.27 8.90
C TRP A 51 3.03 -11.92 8.35
N GLY A 52 2.00 -12.63 8.81
CA GLY A 52 0.60 -12.31 8.48
C GLY A 52 0.22 -10.93 8.97
N ALA A 53 0.52 -10.63 10.25
CA ALA A 53 0.26 -9.33 10.85
C ALA A 53 1.05 -8.20 10.17
N MET A 54 2.35 -8.40 9.89
CA MET A 54 3.18 -7.43 9.16
C MET A 54 2.61 -7.12 7.78
N SER A 55 2.22 -8.15 7.03
CA SER A 55 1.64 -8.01 5.69
C SER A 55 0.34 -7.22 5.74
N ALA A 56 -0.54 -7.51 6.70
CA ALA A 56 -1.82 -6.81 6.87
C ALA A 56 -1.63 -5.34 7.26
N VAL A 57 -0.71 -5.06 8.19
CA VAL A 57 -0.42 -3.72 8.70
C VAL A 57 0.23 -2.84 7.63
N VAL A 58 1.20 -3.36 6.88
CA VAL A 58 1.86 -2.60 5.80
C VAL A 58 0.90 -2.37 4.64
N TYR A 59 0.11 -3.38 4.25
CA TYR A 59 -0.97 -3.22 3.26
C TYR A 59 -1.98 -2.16 3.70
N GLY A 60 -2.47 -2.24 4.93
CA GLY A 60 -3.45 -1.30 5.48
C GLY A 60 -2.91 0.12 5.58
N THR A 61 -1.64 0.27 5.96
CA THR A 61 -0.95 1.56 5.99
C THR A 61 -0.92 2.20 4.61
N GLY A 62 -0.53 1.45 3.58
CA GLY A 62 -0.60 1.91 2.19
C GLY A 62 -2.02 2.31 1.78
N ALA A 63 -3.02 1.48 2.10
CA ALA A 63 -4.41 1.78 1.75
C ALA A 63 -4.95 3.05 2.42
N LEU A 64 -4.65 3.25 3.71
CA LEU A 64 -5.05 4.44 4.46
C LEU A 64 -4.35 5.70 3.97
N LEU A 65 -3.05 5.63 3.66
CA LEU A 65 -2.27 6.73 3.10
C LEU A 65 -2.87 7.22 1.78
N ALA A 66 -3.04 6.31 0.82
CA ALA A 66 -3.60 6.65 -0.49
C ALA A 66 -5.05 7.12 -0.41
N CYS A 67 -5.88 6.47 0.40
CA CYS A 67 -7.27 6.89 0.60
C CYS A 67 -7.35 8.27 1.28
N GLY A 68 -6.44 8.54 2.22
CA GLY A 68 -6.29 9.82 2.89
C GLY A 68 -6.00 10.94 1.90
N GLU A 69 -5.03 10.75 1.00
CA GLU A 69 -4.66 11.70 -0.05
C GLU A 69 -5.85 12.03 -0.97
N VAL A 70 -6.55 11.01 -1.49
CA VAL A 70 -7.71 11.24 -2.36
C VAL A 70 -8.81 12.00 -1.61
N ARG A 71 -9.01 11.72 -0.33
CA ARG A 71 -10.01 12.38 0.51
C ARG A 71 -9.67 13.85 0.79
N SER A 72 -8.44 14.15 1.19
CA SER A 72 -8.03 15.52 1.49
C SER A 72 -8.02 16.40 0.25
N GLU A 73 -7.75 15.81 -0.92
CA GLU A 73 -7.49 16.55 -2.14
C GLU A 73 -8.58 16.36 -3.21
N TRP A 74 -9.71 15.72 -2.89
CA TRP A 74 -10.76 15.41 -3.87
C TRP A 74 -11.22 16.65 -4.66
N GLY A 75 -11.40 17.77 -3.98
CA GLY A 75 -11.79 19.03 -4.62
C GLY A 75 -10.74 19.52 -5.63
N ARG A 76 -9.45 19.30 -5.36
CA ARG A 76 -8.37 19.60 -6.30
C ARG A 76 -8.39 18.64 -7.49
N TRP A 77 -8.53 17.33 -7.25
CA TRP A 77 -8.60 16.33 -8.32
C TRP A 77 -9.75 16.59 -9.30
N ALA A 78 -10.92 16.98 -8.78
CA ALA A 78 -12.08 17.33 -9.61
C ALA A 78 -11.82 18.59 -10.47
N ARG A 79 -11.17 19.62 -9.90
CA ARG A 79 -10.82 20.84 -10.65
C ARG A 79 -9.74 20.59 -11.71
N GLU A 80 -8.65 19.91 -11.34
CA GLU A 80 -7.58 19.52 -12.28
C GLU A 80 -8.17 18.69 -13.42
N GLY A 81 -9.08 17.79 -13.08
CA GLY A 81 -9.81 17.01 -14.06
C GLY A 81 -10.64 17.81 -15.04
N ALA A 82 -11.41 18.78 -14.53
CA ALA A 82 -12.19 19.70 -15.37
C ALA A 82 -11.30 20.56 -16.29
N LEU A 83 -10.05 20.82 -15.88
CA LEU A 83 -9.04 21.52 -16.68
C LEU A 83 -8.30 20.61 -17.68
N GLY A 84 -8.68 19.34 -17.79
CA GLY A 84 -8.14 18.40 -18.77
C GLY A 84 -6.95 17.57 -18.31
N VAL A 85 -6.60 17.59 -17.01
CA VAL A 85 -5.54 16.74 -16.46
C VAL A 85 -5.93 15.27 -16.59
N GLY A 86 -5.02 14.46 -17.15
CA GLY A 86 -5.27 13.04 -17.39
C GLY A 86 -5.53 12.25 -16.10
N ALA A 87 -6.57 11.40 -16.09
CA ALA A 87 -6.87 10.53 -14.94
C ALA A 87 -5.69 9.62 -14.55
N GLY A 88 -4.96 9.12 -15.54
CA GLY A 88 -3.71 8.37 -15.32
C GLY A 88 -2.65 9.22 -14.61
N SER A 89 -2.47 10.47 -15.04
CA SER A 89 -1.55 11.42 -14.41
C SER A 89 -1.93 11.72 -12.96
N GLN A 90 -3.23 11.84 -12.65
CA GLN A 90 -3.71 12.04 -11.28
C GLN A 90 -3.44 10.83 -10.38
N VAL A 91 -3.72 9.62 -10.87
CA VAL A 91 -3.47 8.37 -10.13
C VAL A 91 -1.96 8.17 -9.91
N MET A 92 -1.16 8.32 -10.97
CA MET A 92 0.30 8.15 -10.88
C MET A 92 0.97 9.23 -10.03
N GLY A 93 0.49 10.48 -10.09
CA GLY A 93 0.96 11.56 -9.23
C GLY A 93 0.68 11.27 -7.75
N ALA A 94 -0.53 10.78 -7.43
CA ALA A 94 -0.88 10.36 -6.08
C ALA A 94 0.02 9.22 -5.60
N LEU A 95 0.19 8.21 -6.45
CA LEU A 95 0.95 7.01 -6.15
C LEU A 95 2.42 7.32 -5.86
N ARG A 96 3.03 8.20 -6.66
CA ARG A 96 4.44 8.59 -6.46
C ARG A 96 4.64 9.34 -5.15
N ALA A 97 3.77 10.31 -4.86
CA ALA A 97 3.89 11.11 -3.64
C ALA A 97 3.64 10.27 -2.38
N THR A 98 2.56 9.49 -2.35
CA THR A 98 2.25 8.60 -1.22
C THR A 98 3.18 7.40 -1.14
N GLY A 99 3.69 6.91 -2.28
CA GLY A 99 4.64 5.82 -2.38
C GLY A 99 5.99 6.15 -1.75
N LEU A 100 6.51 7.37 -1.91
CA LEU A 100 7.75 7.79 -1.24
C LEU A 100 7.62 7.74 0.29
N VAL A 101 6.52 8.29 0.82
CA VAL A 101 6.24 8.25 2.27
C VAL A 101 6.08 6.80 2.75
N GLY A 102 5.34 5.99 1.98
CA GLY A 102 5.13 4.57 2.28
C GLY A 102 6.44 3.78 2.29
N VAL A 103 7.34 4.01 1.33
CA VAL A 103 8.66 3.35 1.27
C VAL A 103 9.49 3.67 2.51
N LEU A 104 9.51 4.93 2.96
CA LEU A 104 10.20 5.32 4.19
C LEU A 104 9.58 4.65 5.43
N ALA A 105 8.26 4.63 5.52
CA ALA A 105 7.54 3.96 6.60
C ALA A 105 7.83 2.45 6.61
N THR A 106 7.79 1.78 5.45
CA THR A 106 8.09 0.34 5.32
C THR A 106 9.56 0.05 5.62
N ALA A 107 10.50 0.91 5.21
CA ALA A 107 11.91 0.75 5.54
C ALA A 107 12.14 0.82 7.06
N GLY A 108 11.54 1.80 7.74
CA GLY A 108 11.56 1.90 9.20
C GLY A 108 10.88 0.72 9.89
N PHE A 109 9.77 0.23 9.33
CA PHE A 109 9.07 -0.96 9.80
C PHE A 109 9.96 -2.20 9.74
N VAL A 110 10.58 -2.47 8.58
CA VAL A 110 11.50 -3.60 8.36
C VAL A 110 12.70 -3.52 9.32
N ALA A 111 13.28 -2.33 9.48
CA ALA A 111 14.43 -2.14 10.37
C ALA A 111 14.11 -2.55 11.82
N VAL A 112 12.97 -2.08 12.37
CA VAL A 112 12.54 -2.46 13.73
C VAL A 112 12.18 -3.94 13.80
N ALA A 113 11.45 -4.48 12.83
CA ALA A 113 11.09 -5.90 12.82
C ALA A 113 12.32 -6.81 12.84
N VAL A 114 13.35 -6.50 12.04
CA VAL A 114 14.61 -7.25 12.01
C VAL A 114 15.37 -7.14 13.34
N VAL A 115 15.49 -5.93 13.90
CA VAL A 115 16.13 -5.72 15.22
C VAL A 115 15.43 -6.49 16.32
N MET A 116 14.10 -6.61 16.26
CA MET A 116 13.28 -7.34 17.22
C MET A 116 13.20 -8.85 16.93
N GLY A 117 13.96 -9.38 15.97
CA GLY A 117 14.08 -10.83 15.76
C GLY A 117 13.04 -11.45 14.82
N ALA A 118 12.44 -10.68 13.92
CA ALA A 118 11.49 -11.20 12.93
C ALA A 118 12.09 -12.18 11.88
N SER A 119 13.42 -12.35 11.84
CA SER A 119 14.11 -12.92 10.68
C SER A 119 14.31 -14.43 10.76
N SER A 120 13.37 -15.20 10.19
CA SER A 120 13.71 -16.44 9.47
C SER A 120 13.82 -16.25 7.94
N PRO A 121 13.04 -15.39 7.23
CA PRO A 121 13.27 -15.11 5.82
C PRO A 121 14.45 -14.13 5.60
N PRO A 122 15.12 -14.16 4.43
CA PRO A 122 16.14 -13.18 4.08
C PRO A 122 15.60 -11.76 4.15
N VAL A 123 16.34 -10.84 4.79
CA VAL A 123 15.91 -9.43 4.99
C VAL A 123 15.49 -8.76 3.69
N GLY A 124 16.22 -9.01 2.60
CA GLY A 124 15.86 -8.48 1.28
C GLY A 124 14.49 -8.98 0.79
N TRP A 125 14.14 -10.23 1.06
CA TRP A 125 12.84 -10.78 0.68
C TRP A 125 11.71 -10.24 1.55
N LEU A 126 11.95 -10.12 2.87
CA LEU A 126 11.03 -9.46 3.79
C LEU A 126 10.68 -8.04 3.31
N ALA A 127 11.71 -7.24 2.97
CA ALA A 127 11.53 -5.90 2.46
C ALA A 127 10.74 -5.88 1.14
N LEU A 128 11.05 -6.76 0.19
CA LEU A 128 10.36 -6.85 -1.09
C LEU A 128 8.88 -7.25 -0.94
N ALA A 129 8.57 -8.24 -0.10
CA ALA A 129 7.21 -8.69 0.15
C ALA A 129 6.37 -7.59 0.81
N LEU A 130 6.93 -6.90 1.81
CA LEU A 130 6.24 -5.79 2.47
C LEU A 130 6.09 -4.57 1.56
N LEU A 131 7.05 -4.27 0.69
CA LEU A 131 6.88 -3.24 -0.34
C LEU A 131 5.79 -3.63 -1.35
N GLY A 132 5.74 -4.90 -1.76
CA GLY A 132 4.64 -5.41 -2.59
C GLY A 132 3.28 -5.19 -1.93
N ALA A 133 3.16 -5.56 -0.65
CA ALA A 133 1.95 -5.35 0.15
C ALA A 133 1.59 -3.85 0.26
N LEU A 134 2.58 -2.98 0.51
CA LEU A 134 2.40 -1.53 0.56
C LEU A 134 1.81 -0.99 -0.76
N PHE A 135 2.44 -1.29 -1.90
CA PHE A 135 1.98 -0.79 -3.20
C PHE A 135 0.61 -1.36 -3.61
N SER A 136 0.34 -2.61 -3.24
CA SER A 136 -0.99 -3.20 -3.38
C SER A 136 -2.03 -2.46 -2.54
N GLY A 137 -1.68 -2.14 -1.29
CA GLY A 137 -2.46 -1.32 -0.39
C GLY A 137 -2.74 0.07 -0.96
N LEU A 138 -1.71 0.78 -1.42
CA LEU A 138 -1.83 2.09 -2.07
C LEU A 138 -2.83 2.04 -3.24
N GLY A 139 -2.73 1.04 -4.11
CA GLY A 139 -3.68 0.84 -5.21
C GLY A 139 -5.13 0.69 -4.74
N SER A 140 -5.36 -0.18 -3.75
CA SER A 140 -6.70 -0.39 -3.17
C SER A 140 -7.24 0.86 -2.46
N GLY A 141 -6.38 1.60 -1.76
CA GLY A 141 -6.73 2.86 -1.11
C GLY A 141 -7.15 3.94 -2.12
N LEU A 142 -6.41 4.07 -3.23
CA LEU A 142 -6.78 4.94 -4.34
C LEU A 142 -8.13 4.53 -4.94
N LEU A 143 -8.35 3.23 -5.16
CA LEU A 143 -9.61 2.71 -5.70
C LEU A 143 -10.80 3.06 -4.81
N VAL A 144 -10.72 2.79 -3.51
CA VAL A 144 -11.80 3.11 -2.57
C VAL A 144 -12.01 4.62 -2.46
N GLY A 145 -10.92 5.40 -2.34
CA GLY A 145 -10.97 6.86 -2.26
C GLY A 145 -11.66 7.49 -3.47
N VAL A 146 -11.31 7.03 -4.68
CA VAL A 146 -11.91 7.47 -5.94
C VAL A 146 -13.36 6.99 -6.07
N ALA A 147 -13.63 5.73 -5.75
CA ALA A 147 -14.97 5.14 -5.83
C ALA A 147 -15.97 5.89 -4.94
N LEU A 148 -15.52 6.38 -3.78
CA LEU A 148 -16.33 7.12 -2.83
C LEU A 148 -16.16 8.64 -2.92
N ARG A 149 -15.40 9.14 -3.90
CA ARG A 149 -15.21 10.59 -4.14
C ARG A 149 -14.73 11.33 -2.90
N GLY A 150 -13.81 10.74 -2.14
CA GLY A 150 -13.23 11.33 -0.93
C GLY A 150 -14.19 11.44 0.28
N LYS A 151 -15.36 10.80 0.26
CA LYS A 151 -16.29 10.80 1.40
C LYS A 151 -15.65 10.23 2.68
N PRO A 152 -16.05 10.69 3.89
CA PRO A 152 -15.52 10.18 5.16
C PRO A 152 -15.66 8.65 5.31
N ALA A 153 -16.74 8.09 4.76
CA ALA A 153 -16.99 6.64 4.77
C ALA A 153 -15.88 5.81 4.10
N ALA A 154 -15.03 6.42 3.25
CA ALA A 154 -13.95 5.70 2.57
C ALA A 154 -12.95 5.07 3.54
N TRP A 155 -12.66 5.72 4.66
CA TRP A 155 -11.76 5.17 5.68
C TRP A 155 -12.35 3.93 6.36
N ALA A 156 -13.66 3.94 6.65
CA ALA A 156 -14.36 2.79 7.22
C ALA A 156 -14.37 1.61 6.23
N VAL A 157 -14.56 1.88 4.93
CA VAL A 157 -14.49 0.86 3.88
C VAL A 157 -13.07 0.29 3.77
N VAL A 158 -12.04 1.13 3.78
CA VAL A 158 -10.64 0.66 3.78
C VAL A 158 -10.36 -0.21 5.01
N ALA A 159 -10.74 0.25 6.21
CA ALA A 159 -10.56 -0.52 7.43
C ALA A 159 -11.30 -1.87 7.38
N GLY A 160 -12.52 -1.90 6.85
CA GLY A 160 -13.27 -3.14 6.63
C GLY A 160 -12.59 -4.09 5.65
N VAL A 161 -12.08 -3.57 4.52
CA VAL A 161 -11.33 -4.38 3.54
C VAL A 161 -10.06 -4.95 4.15
N VAL A 162 -9.29 -4.14 4.90
CA VAL A 162 -8.08 -4.60 5.59
C VAL A 162 -8.42 -5.67 6.63
N GLY A 163 -9.50 -5.47 7.41
CA GLY A 163 -9.96 -6.44 8.41
C GLY A 163 -10.38 -7.77 7.78
N VAL A 164 -11.11 -7.74 6.67
CA VAL A 164 -11.47 -8.96 5.92
C VAL A 164 -10.21 -9.65 5.39
N GLN A 165 -9.27 -8.90 4.82
CA GLN A 165 -8.03 -9.50 4.32
C GLN A 165 -7.19 -10.13 5.44
N ALA A 166 -7.09 -9.48 6.60
CA ALA A 166 -6.41 -10.04 7.77
C ALA A 166 -7.11 -11.32 8.28
N ALA A 167 -8.44 -11.34 8.34
CA ALA A 167 -9.20 -12.52 8.75
C ALA A 167 -9.00 -13.70 7.78
N LEU A 168 -8.91 -13.42 6.48
CA LEU A 168 -8.68 -14.44 5.45
C LEU A 168 -7.29 -15.07 5.48
N VAL A 169 -6.30 -14.44 6.14
CA VAL A 169 -4.99 -15.07 6.37
C VAL A 169 -5.13 -16.28 7.29
N ALA A 170 -5.98 -16.19 8.31
CA ALA A 170 -6.17 -17.25 9.30
C ALA A 170 -6.94 -18.48 8.77
N TRP A 171 -7.59 -18.37 7.61
CA TRP A 171 -8.46 -19.42 7.07
C TRP A 171 -7.72 -20.52 6.30
N GLY A 172 -6.40 -20.40 6.13
CA GLY A 172 -5.55 -21.41 5.49
C GLY A 172 -5.81 -21.55 3.98
N GLY A 173 -4.72 -21.76 3.23
CA GLY A 173 -4.75 -21.82 1.76
C GLY A 173 -4.49 -20.45 1.14
N GLY A 174 -3.38 -20.32 0.42
CA GLY A 174 -2.97 -19.09 -0.24
C GLY A 174 -4.01 -18.63 -1.26
N ASN A 175 -4.93 -17.78 -0.83
CA ASN A 175 -5.91 -17.13 -1.67
C ASN A 175 -5.18 -16.15 -2.58
N TRP A 176 -4.89 -16.60 -3.81
CA TRP A 176 -4.07 -15.87 -4.79
C TRP A 176 -4.60 -14.48 -5.13
N TRP A 177 -5.89 -14.22 -4.89
CA TRP A 177 -6.55 -12.94 -5.11
C TRP A 177 -6.58 -12.04 -3.86
N VAL A 178 -6.09 -12.51 -2.71
CA VAL A 178 -5.98 -11.73 -1.47
C VAL A 178 -4.52 -11.27 -1.29
N PRO A 179 -4.22 -9.98 -1.50
CA PRO A 179 -2.86 -9.45 -1.39
C PRO A 179 -2.16 -9.78 -0.08
N VAL A 180 -2.84 -9.63 1.06
CA VAL A 180 -2.23 -9.91 2.37
C VAL A 180 -1.85 -11.38 2.51
N SER A 181 -2.75 -12.30 2.12
CA SER A 181 -2.49 -13.75 2.14
C SER A 181 -1.37 -14.14 1.18
N SER A 182 -1.30 -13.51 0.00
CA SER A 182 -0.23 -13.78 -0.97
C SER A 182 1.12 -13.21 -0.51
N ALA A 183 1.15 -12.04 0.13
CA ALA A 183 2.37 -11.50 0.72
C ALA A 183 2.87 -12.38 1.87
N TYR A 184 1.97 -12.83 2.74
CA TYR A 184 2.26 -13.81 3.78
C TYR A 184 2.83 -15.11 3.19
N ALA A 185 2.14 -15.73 2.22
CA ALA A 185 2.59 -16.97 1.59
C ALA A 185 3.94 -16.81 0.86
N SER A 186 4.26 -15.61 0.39
CA SER A 186 5.58 -15.29 -0.17
C SER A 186 6.68 -15.30 0.90
N LEU A 187 6.37 -14.79 2.09
CA LEU A 187 7.28 -14.83 3.23
C LEU A 187 7.46 -16.26 3.75
N GLU A 188 6.37 -17.01 3.85
CA GLU A 188 6.36 -18.42 4.25
C GLU A 188 7.23 -19.29 3.32
N ALA A 189 7.10 -19.12 2.00
CA ALA A 189 7.90 -19.86 1.02
C ALA A 189 9.41 -19.62 1.10
N PHE A 190 9.85 -18.54 1.74
CA PHE A 190 11.28 -18.20 1.93
C PHE A 190 11.77 -18.32 3.37
N GLY A 191 10.86 -18.24 4.34
CA GLY A 191 11.16 -18.32 5.78
C GLY A 191 10.86 -19.68 6.41
N GLY A 192 10.19 -20.58 5.68
CA GLY A 192 9.88 -21.95 6.11
C GLY A 192 10.99 -22.96 5.85
N GLU A 193 10.78 -24.21 6.27
CA GLU A 193 11.78 -25.28 6.21
C GLU A 193 12.13 -25.73 4.77
N ALA A 194 11.17 -25.63 3.85
CA ALA A 194 11.33 -25.96 2.44
C ALA A 194 11.24 -24.69 1.58
N VAL A 195 12.39 -24.08 1.28
CA VAL A 195 12.46 -22.86 0.48
C VAL A 195 11.99 -23.13 -0.95
N ASP A 196 10.91 -22.47 -1.37
CA ASP A 196 10.40 -22.49 -2.75
C ASP A 196 10.37 -21.08 -3.34
N VAL A 197 11.44 -20.76 -4.07
CA VAL A 197 11.64 -19.47 -4.72
C VAL A 197 10.55 -19.16 -5.75
N PHE A 198 10.10 -20.17 -6.51
CA PHE A 198 9.12 -19.97 -7.57
C PHE A 198 7.73 -19.72 -7.00
N ALA A 199 7.35 -20.48 -5.97
CA ALA A 199 6.12 -20.21 -5.24
C ALA A 199 6.13 -18.80 -4.65
N GLY A 200 7.19 -18.42 -3.92
CA GLY A 200 7.27 -17.08 -3.32
C GLY A 200 7.23 -15.95 -4.35
N ALA A 201 8.02 -16.04 -5.43
CA ALA A 201 8.02 -15.05 -6.50
C ALA A 201 6.65 -14.96 -7.20
N GLY A 202 6.00 -16.10 -7.47
CA GLY A 202 4.67 -16.16 -8.05
C GLY A 202 3.61 -15.47 -7.19
N ARG A 203 3.69 -15.64 -5.85
CA ARG A 203 2.81 -14.93 -4.91
C ARG A 203 3.07 -13.43 -4.90
N LEU A 204 4.34 -13.00 -4.95
CA LEU A 204 4.68 -11.58 -5.02
C LEU A 204 4.17 -10.92 -6.31
N VAL A 205 4.24 -11.62 -7.44
CA VAL A 205 3.65 -11.17 -8.71
C VAL A 205 2.14 -11.00 -8.58
N ALA A 206 1.44 -11.92 -7.93
CA ALA A 206 0.00 -11.78 -7.69
C ALA A 206 -0.34 -10.53 -6.85
N VAL A 207 0.44 -10.23 -5.81
CA VAL A 207 0.31 -9.00 -5.01
C VAL A 207 0.47 -7.74 -5.87
N ALA A 208 1.49 -7.73 -6.74
CA ALA A 208 1.78 -6.61 -7.63
C ALA A 208 0.68 -6.41 -8.69
N ILE A 209 0.18 -7.49 -9.29
CA ILE A 209 -0.92 -7.45 -10.26
C ILE A 209 -2.17 -6.85 -9.62
N MET A 210 -2.50 -7.25 -8.38
CA MET A 210 -3.68 -6.71 -7.70
C MET A 210 -3.55 -5.21 -7.41
N GLY A 211 -2.37 -4.74 -7.04
CA GLY A 211 -2.09 -3.31 -6.88
C GLY A 211 -2.24 -2.54 -8.19
N MET A 212 -1.67 -3.06 -9.27
CA MET A 212 -1.74 -2.47 -10.61
C MET A 212 -3.18 -2.44 -11.13
N ALA A 213 -3.93 -3.52 -10.97
CA ALA A 213 -5.33 -3.62 -11.35
C ALA A 213 -6.17 -2.55 -10.63
N SER A 214 -5.97 -2.37 -9.32
CA SER A 214 -6.65 -1.32 -8.56
C SER A 214 -6.34 0.08 -9.09
N MET A 215 -5.08 0.37 -9.44
CA MET A 215 -4.69 1.67 -10.03
C MET A 215 -5.34 1.91 -11.40
N VAL A 216 -5.35 0.88 -12.26
CA VAL A 216 -6.02 0.94 -13.57
C VAL A 216 -7.51 1.19 -13.40
N MET A 217 -8.15 0.50 -12.44
CA MET A 217 -9.55 0.69 -12.12
C MET A 217 -9.84 2.09 -11.54
N SER A 218 -8.96 2.65 -10.71
CA SER A 218 -9.07 4.04 -10.24
C SER A 218 -9.06 5.02 -11.41
N ALA A 219 -8.10 4.88 -12.33
CA ALA A 219 -8.00 5.75 -13.50
C ALA A 219 -9.23 5.61 -14.39
N TRP A 220 -9.70 4.38 -14.62
CA TRP A 220 -10.91 4.10 -15.38
C TRP A 220 -12.16 4.73 -14.75
N LEU A 221 -12.32 4.65 -13.42
CA LEU A 221 -13.44 5.27 -12.70
C LEU A 221 -13.44 6.79 -12.85
N LEU A 222 -12.27 7.44 -12.76
CA LEU A 222 -12.15 8.89 -12.96
C LEU A 222 -12.56 9.29 -14.38
N VAL A 223 -12.08 8.57 -15.40
CA VAL A 223 -12.46 8.80 -16.80
C VAL A 223 -13.97 8.64 -17.00
N ARG A 224 -14.55 7.55 -16.48
CA ARG A 224 -15.98 7.25 -16.65
C ARG A 224 -16.90 8.25 -15.97
N ARG A 225 -16.49 8.75 -14.81
CA ARG A 225 -17.33 9.65 -14.00
C ARG A 225 -17.21 11.11 -14.41
N ARG A 226 -16.33 11.43 -15.37
CA ARG A 226 -15.97 12.81 -15.75
C ARG A 226 -15.68 13.66 -14.49
N PHE A 227 -14.97 13.04 -13.54
CA PHE A 227 -14.76 13.49 -12.16
C PHE A 227 -16.04 13.42 -11.29
#